data_AF-A0A914G6G9-F1
#
_entry.id   AF-A0A914G6G9-F1
#
_cell.length_a   1.000
_cell.length_b   1.000
_cell.length_c   1.000
_cell.angle_alpha   90.00
_cell.angle_beta   90.00
_cell.angle_gamma   90.00
#
_symmetry.space_group_name_H-M   'P 1'
#
loop_
_entity.id
_entity.type
_entity.pdbx_description
1 polymer ?
#
loop_
_entity_poly.entity_id
_entity_poly.type
_entity_poly.pdbx_seq_one_letter_code
_entity_poly.pdbx_strand_id
1 'polypeptide(L)'
;MHYGDSAYKGAPIFAIANDTIYQSTMGSYSGPSFKDLYEMNLHYDCMCPTGGITCQNEGFAHPRNCYTCICPSGFGGTTCNKLQQAENGAANIGSVLSAEPYFQPLSAKTGDRAKVLQRAQVVHWHISVTLIFI
;
A
#
# COMPACT_ATOMS: atom_id res chain seq x y z
N MET A 1 -11.15 2.79 9.84
CA MET A 1 -11.72 3.41 11.08
C MET A 1 -11.79 2.44 12.28
N HIS A 2 -10.67 1.95 12.80
CA HIS A 2 -10.65 0.93 13.87
C HIS A 2 -9.95 1.44 15.13
N TYR A 3 -10.40 1.04 16.32
CA TYR A 3 -9.69 1.32 17.57
C TYR A 3 -8.38 0.51 17.68
N GLY A 4 -7.40 1.05 18.41
CA GLY A 4 -6.18 0.30 18.74
C GLY A 4 -6.45 -0.82 19.73
N ASP A 5 -5.43 -1.61 20.05
CA ASP A 5 -5.52 -2.67 21.05
C ASP A 5 -5.58 -2.17 22.50
N SER A 6 -5.16 -0.94 22.73
CA SER A 6 -4.97 -0.29 24.05
C SER A 6 -5.84 0.96 24.24
N ALA A 7 -6.87 1.13 23.41
CA ALA A 7 -7.78 2.28 23.43
C ALA A 7 -8.69 2.37 24.69
N TYR A 8 -8.87 1.29 25.46
CA TYR A 8 -9.68 1.29 26.67
C TYR A 8 -8.84 1.59 27.93
N LYS A 9 -9.17 2.68 28.64
CA LYS A 9 -8.49 3.08 29.86
C LYS A 9 -8.83 2.11 31.01
N GLY A 10 -7.89 1.24 31.36
CA GLY A 10 -8.02 0.26 32.45
C GLY A 10 -7.66 -1.16 32.07
N ALA A 11 -7.45 -1.44 30.77
CA ALA A 11 -6.91 -2.70 30.29
C ALA A 11 -5.72 -2.42 29.37
N PRO A 12 -4.54 -3.04 29.59
CA PRO A 12 -3.38 -2.83 28.73
C PRO A 12 -3.61 -3.33 27.30
N ILE A 13 -4.39 -4.42 27.15
CA ILE A 13 -4.89 -4.92 25.85
C ILE A 13 -6.38 -5.23 26.04
N PHE A 14 -7.26 -4.58 25.28
CA PHE A 14 -8.71 -4.83 25.32
C PHE A 14 -9.24 -5.51 24.05
N ALA A 15 -8.55 -5.34 22.92
CA ALA A 15 -8.88 -5.99 21.65
C ALA A 15 -7.70 -6.85 21.19
N ILE A 16 -7.95 -8.13 20.96
CA ILE A 16 -6.96 -9.09 20.46
C ILE A 16 -7.32 -9.41 19.01
N ALA A 17 -6.40 -9.16 18.10
CA ALA A 17 -6.55 -9.55 16.71
C ALA A 17 -6.54 -11.08 16.61
N ASN A 18 -7.47 -11.62 15.81
CA ASN A 18 -7.55 -13.07 15.61
C ASN A 18 -6.24 -13.63 14.99
N ASP A 19 -5.61 -12.84 14.12
CA ASP A 19 -4.26 -13.09 13.65
C ASP A 19 -3.31 -12.06 14.28
N THR A 20 -2.36 -12.58 15.06
CA THR A 20 -1.48 -11.80 15.94
C THR A 20 -0.52 -10.92 15.17
N ILE A 21 -0.24 -11.20 13.88
CA ILE A 21 0.60 -10.33 13.06
C ILE A 21 -0.04 -8.95 12.83
N TYR A 22 -1.36 -8.84 12.98
CA TYR A 22 -2.11 -7.59 12.82
C TYR A 22 -2.43 -6.90 14.14
N GLN A 23 -1.96 -7.41 15.28
CA GLN A 23 -2.27 -6.83 16.59
C GLN A 23 -1.95 -5.34 16.65
N SER A 24 -0.79 -4.95 16.12
CA SER A 24 -0.30 -3.57 16.13
C SER A 24 -0.76 -2.73 14.93
N THR A 25 -1.57 -3.28 14.01
CA THR A 25 -2.06 -2.52 12.84
C THR A 25 -3.41 -1.83 13.10
N MET A 26 -4.17 -2.31 14.07
CA MET A 26 -5.42 -1.68 14.51
C MET A 26 -5.14 -0.33 15.19
N GLY A 27 -6.08 0.62 15.11
CA GLY A 27 -5.91 1.91 15.78
C GLY A 27 -5.04 2.91 15.05
N SER A 28 -4.72 2.68 13.77
CA SER A 28 -3.94 3.65 12.99
C SER A 28 -4.64 5.02 12.93
N TYR A 29 -3.89 6.06 13.27
CA TYR A 29 -4.30 7.46 13.22
C TYR A 29 -3.74 8.21 11.99
N SER A 30 -3.24 7.50 10.98
CA SER A 30 -2.68 8.10 9.76
C SER A 30 -3.72 8.75 8.83
N GLY A 31 -5.01 8.69 9.17
CA GLY A 31 -6.14 9.13 8.35
C GLY A 31 -7.00 7.96 7.86
N PRO A 32 -7.94 8.20 6.93
CA PRO A 32 -8.73 7.14 6.32
C PRO A 32 -7.83 6.11 5.63
N SER A 33 -8.10 4.84 5.86
CA SER A 33 -7.42 3.77 5.13
C SER A 33 -7.87 3.73 3.68
N PHE A 34 -7.09 3.07 2.83
CA PHE A 34 -7.46 2.81 1.43
C PHE A 34 -8.85 2.15 1.33
N LYS A 35 -9.16 1.23 2.25
CA LYS A 35 -10.46 0.56 2.31
C LYS A 35 -11.58 1.51 2.72
N ASP A 36 -11.33 2.43 3.65
CA ASP A 36 -12.32 3.47 4.01
C ASP A 36 -12.67 4.33 2.78
N LEU A 37 -11.67 4.70 1.95
CA LEU A 37 -11.92 5.43 0.69
C LEU A 37 -12.74 4.60 -0.31
N TYR A 38 -12.43 3.32 -0.48
CA TYR A 38 -13.17 2.43 -1.37
C TYR A 38 -14.64 2.30 -0.94
N GLU A 39 -14.88 1.97 0.34
CA GLU A 39 -16.24 1.79 0.87
C GLU A 39 -17.06 3.07 0.79
N MET A 40 -16.46 4.24 1.02
CA MET A 40 -17.13 5.53 0.85
C MET A 40 -17.55 5.78 -0.60
N ASN A 41 -16.65 5.55 -1.57
CA ASN A 41 -17.00 5.73 -2.99
C ASN A 41 -18.09 4.75 -3.44
N LEU A 42 -18.05 3.51 -2.94
CA LEU A 42 -19.08 2.52 -3.19
C LEU A 42 -20.43 2.93 -2.59
N HIS A 43 -20.44 3.39 -1.33
CA HIS A 43 -21.66 3.75 -0.61
C HIS A 43 -22.37 4.95 -1.24
N TYR A 44 -21.63 5.93 -1.74
CA TYR A 44 -22.17 7.15 -2.36
C TYR A 44 -22.30 7.04 -3.89
N ASP A 45 -22.19 5.84 -4.46
CA ASP A 45 -22.29 5.59 -5.91
C ASP A 45 -21.38 6.51 -6.75
N CYS A 46 -20.19 6.78 -6.23
CA CYS A 46 -19.18 7.61 -6.89
C CYS A 46 -18.22 6.76 -7.73
N MET A 47 -18.47 5.46 -7.85
CA MET A 47 -17.66 4.57 -8.68
C MET A 47 -17.87 4.86 -10.16
N CYS A 48 -16.84 4.57 -10.94
CA CYS A 48 -16.93 4.73 -12.38
C CYS A 48 -18.00 3.79 -12.98
N PRO A 49 -18.78 4.25 -13.97
CA PRO A 49 -19.72 3.41 -14.67
C PRO A 49 -18.99 2.28 -15.43
N THR A 50 -19.76 1.27 -15.85
CA THR A 50 -19.24 0.12 -16.60
C THR A 50 -18.42 0.57 -17.81
N GLY A 51 -17.23 -0.02 -17.98
CA GLY A 51 -16.30 0.32 -19.08
C GLY A 51 -15.09 1.17 -18.67
N GLY A 52 -14.90 1.43 -17.37
CA GLY A 52 -13.67 2.02 -16.84
C GLY A 52 -12.46 1.08 -16.92
N ILE A 53 -11.29 1.62 -16.56
CA ILE A 53 -10.04 0.86 -16.48
C ILE A 53 -10.11 -0.28 -15.45
N THR A 54 -9.48 -1.41 -15.76
CA THR A 54 -9.27 -2.49 -14.79
C THR A 54 -8.02 -2.22 -13.95
N CYS A 55 -8.21 -2.08 -12.65
CA CYS A 55 -7.13 -1.89 -11.69
C CYS A 55 -6.63 -3.24 -11.16
N GLN A 56 -5.32 -3.35 -10.94
CA GLN A 56 -4.67 -4.52 -10.32
C GLN A 56 -4.42 -4.28 -8.83
N ASN A 57 -4.00 -5.33 -8.12
CA ASN A 57 -3.60 -5.27 -6.71
C ASN A 57 -4.65 -4.57 -5.84
N GLU A 58 -5.93 -4.89 -6.05
CA GLU A 58 -7.07 -4.32 -5.29
C GLU A 58 -7.25 -2.81 -5.43
N GLY A 59 -6.62 -2.19 -6.44
CA GLY A 59 -6.92 -0.82 -6.84
C GLY A 59 -8.37 -0.65 -7.31
N PHE A 60 -8.86 0.58 -7.31
CA PHE A 60 -10.16 0.92 -7.89
C PHE A 60 -10.07 2.15 -8.79
N ALA A 61 -10.97 2.25 -9.78
CA ALA A 61 -10.97 3.33 -10.75
C ALA A 61 -11.20 4.68 -10.04
N HIS A 62 -10.43 5.69 -10.41
CA HIS A 62 -10.54 7.00 -9.80
C HIS A 62 -11.90 7.63 -10.15
N PRO A 63 -12.70 8.07 -9.18
CA PRO A 63 -14.10 8.48 -9.37
C PRO A 63 -14.26 9.68 -10.32
N ARG A 64 -13.24 10.54 -10.41
CA ARG A 64 -13.21 11.70 -11.33
C ARG A 64 -12.51 11.42 -12.67
N ASN A 65 -11.82 10.29 -12.79
CA ASN A 65 -11.09 9.92 -14.00
C ASN A 65 -11.03 8.40 -14.13
N CYS A 66 -12.00 7.86 -14.85
CA CYS A 66 -12.19 6.41 -15.00
C CYS A 66 -11.11 5.69 -15.81
N TYR A 67 -10.08 6.41 -16.26
CA TYR A 67 -8.93 5.87 -16.99
C TYR A 67 -7.64 5.83 -16.15
N THR A 68 -7.74 6.13 -14.85
CA THR A 68 -6.64 6.01 -13.89
C THR A 68 -7.12 5.33 -12.62
N CYS A 69 -6.27 4.56 -11.96
CA CYS A 69 -6.60 3.90 -10.70
C CYS A 69 -6.11 4.68 -9.47
N ILE A 70 -6.86 4.58 -8.38
CA ILE A 70 -6.37 4.82 -7.03
C ILE A 70 -5.77 3.50 -6.54
N CYS A 71 -4.50 3.53 -6.16
CA CYS A 71 -3.72 2.35 -5.80
C CYS A 71 -3.51 2.23 -4.29
N PRO A 72 -3.47 1.01 -3.75
CA PRO A 72 -3.02 0.80 -2.38
C PRO A 72 -1.55 1.22 -2.21
N SER A 73 -1.15 1.43 -0.96
CA SER A 73 0.21 1.82 -0.60
C SER A 73 1.26 0.87 -1.20
N GLY A 74 2.29 1.41 -1.84
CA GLY A 74 3.33 0.64 -2.52
C GLY A 74 3.05 0.30 -3.97
N PHE A 75 1.80 0.39 -4.44
CA PHE A 75 1.44 0.20 -5.84
C PHE A 75 1.22 1.54 -6.55
N GLY A 76 1.50 1.56 -7.84
CA GLY A 76 1.35 2.75 -8.67
C GLY A 76 1.26 2.44 -10.16
N GLY A 77 1.29 3.50 -10.96
CA GLY A 77 0.97 3.46 -12.38
C GLY A 77 -0.53 3.47 -12.64
N THR A 78 -0.91 3.61 -13.91
CA THR A 78 -2.30 3.81 -14.33
C THR A 78 -3.23 2.68 -13.89
N THR A 79 -2.72 1.44 -13.82
CA THR A 79 -3.45 0.22 -13.43
C THR A 79 -3.00 -0.37 -12.10
N CYS A 80 -2.20 0.33 -11.29
CA CYS A 80 -1.62 -0.19 -10.05
C CYS A 80 -0.72 -1.43 -10.21
N ASN A 81 -0.16 -1.66 -11.40
CA ASN A 81 0.69 -2.81 -11.69
C ASN A 81 2.20 -2.54 -11.51
N LYS A 82 2.57 -1.32 -11.09
CA LYS A 82 3.96 -0.91 -10.89
C LYS A 82 4.22 -0.63 -9.42
N LEU A 83 5.49 -0.61 -9.04
CA LEU A 83 5.90 -0.03 -7.77
C LEU A 83 5.52 1.46 -7.76
N GLN A 84 5.03 1.94 -6.62
CA GLN A 84 4.77 3.36 -6.41
C GLN A 84 6.07 4.17 -6.63
N GLN A 85 5.99 5.21 -7.45
CA GLN A 85 7.12 6.11 -7.69
C GLN A 85 7.12 7.24 -6.67
N ALA A 86 8.31 7.77 -6.40
CA ALA A 86 8.46 8.91 -5.51
C ALA A 86 7.79 10.15 -6.13
N GLU A 87 7.10 10.93 -5.31
CA GLU A 87 6.59 12.23 -5.74
C GLU A 87 7.77 13.21 -5.91
N ASN A 88 7.65 14.13 -6.88
CA ASN A 88 8.58 15.26 -7.08
C ASN A 88 10.05 14.92 -7.42
N GLY A 89 10.29 13.84 -8.19
CA GLY A 89 11.63 13.53 -8.70
C GLY A 89 12.64 13.09 -7.63
N ALA A 90 12.16 12.78 -6.42
CA ALA A 90 12.98 12.09 -5.43
C ALA A 90 13.38 10.69 -5.96
N ALA A 91 14.53 10.18 -5.50
CA ALA A 91 15.00 8.84 -5.86
C ALA A 91 13.91 7.81 -5.55
N ASN A 92 13.74 6.82 -6.43
CA ASN A 92 12.74 5.75 -6.28
C ASN A 92 12.74 5.21 -4.85
N ILE A 93 11.57 5.29 -4.21
CA ILE A 93 11.37 4.87 -2.83
C ILE A 93 11.13 3.36 -2.84
N GLY A 94 12.19 2.60 -3.15
CA GLY A 94 12.15 1.15 -3.25
C GLY A 94 12.69 0.59 -4.57
N SER A 95 12.54 -0.72 -4.77
CA SER A 95 12.91 -1.40 -6.01
C SER A 95 12.10 -2.67 -6.23
N VAL A 96 12.03 -3.10 -7.50
CA VAL A 96 11.56 -4.44 -7.86
C VAL A 96 12.76 -5.38 -7.81
N LEU A 97 12.63 -6.50 -7.11
CA LEU A 97 13.65 -7.52 -6.94
C LEU A 97 13.21 -8.79 -7.64
N SER A 98 14.10 -9.42 -8.41
CA SER A 98 13.82 -10.72 -9.01
C SER A 98 14.09 -11.80 -7.97
N ALA A 99 13.10 -12.65 -7.72
CA ALA A 99 13.29 -13.84 -6.90
C ALA A 99 14.05 -14.90 -7.68
N GLU A 100 14.96 -15.58 -6.99
CA GLU A 100 15.66 -16.77 -7.46
C GLU A 100 15.15 -18.01 -6.69
N PRO A 101 15.36 -19.24 -7.18
CA PRO A 101 14.93 -20.47 -6.49
C PRO A 101 15.73 -20.77 -5.21
N TYR A 102 16.70 -19.91 -4.84
CA TYR A 102 17.52 -20.03 -3.64
C TYR A 102 17.43 -18.76 -2.78
N PHE A 103 17.75 -18.89 -1.50
CA PHE A 103 17.74 -17.77 -0.56
C PHE A 103 18.71 -16.67 -0.99
N GLN A 104 18.22 -15.43 -1.01
CA GLN A 104 19.03 -14.24 -1.25
C GLN A 104 18.83 -13.23 -0.12
N PRO A 105 19.91 -12.61 0.39
CA PRO A 105 19.78 -11.53 1.35
C PRO A 105 19.21 -10.28 0.68
N LEU A 106 18.18 -9.69 1.29
CA LEU A 106 17.64 -8.40 0.88
C LEU A 106 18.64 -7.28 1.23
N SER A 107 19.36 -6.78 0.24
CA SER A 107 20.21 -5.59 0.39
C SER A 107 19.52 -4.39 -0.23
N ALA A 108 18.95 -3.53 0.62
CA ALA A 108 18.24 -2.33 0.18
C ALA A 108 18.75 -1.09 0.90
N LYS A 109 18.91 0.01 0.14
CA LYS A 109 19.18 1.33 0.71
C LYS A 109 17.86 1.99 1.05
N THR A 110 17.57 2.13 2.33
CA THR A 110 16.59 3.09 2.82
C THR A 110 17.24 4.48 2.74
N GLY A 111 16.49 5.49 2.29
CA GLY A 111 17.03 6.83 1.99
C GLY A 111 17.86 7.46 3.12
N ASP A 112 18.61 8.53 2.81
CA ASP A 112 19.51 9.17 3.77
C ASP A 112 18.75 10.02 4.81
N ARG A 113 18.86 9.69 6.09
CA ARG A 113 18.24 10.44 7.21
C ARG A 113 18.71 11.88 7.30
N ALA A 114 19.90 12.20 6.81
CA ALA A 114 20.44 13.55 6.77
C ALA A 114 19.78 14.41 5.68
N LYS A 115 19.20 13.80 4.64
CA LYS A 115 18.60 14.51 3.51
C LYS A 115 17.08 14.54 3.64
N VAL A 116 16.53 15.73 3.85
CA VAL A 116 15.08 15.94 4.07
C VAL A 116 14.21 15.32 2.97
N LEU A 117 14.60 15.47 1.69
CA LEU A 117 13.88 14.88 0.54
C LEU A 117 13.98 13.34 0.44
N GLN A 118 14.90 12.72 1.17
CA GLN A 118 15.10 11.26 1.21
C GLN A 118 14.58 10.63 2.51
N ARG A 119 13.99 11.44 3.39
CA ARG A 119 13.20 10.96 4.54
C ARG A 119 11.85 10.45 4.02
N ALA A 120 11.88 9.43 3.18
CA ALA A 120 10.68 8.66 2.89
C ALA A 120 10.21 8.03 4.21
N GLN A 121 8.99 8.34 4.64
CA GLN A 121 8.41 7.75 5.85
C GLN A 121 8.05 6.27 5.64
N VAL A 122 7.88 5.83 4.40
CA VAL A 122 7.51 4.46 4.01
C VAL A 122 8.25 4.08 2.73
N VAL A 123 8.79 2.86 2.65
CA VAL A 123 9.50 2.31 1.48
C VAL A 123 8.93 0.95 1.12
N HIS A 124 8.71 0.71 -0.17
CA HIS A 124 8.10 -0.53 -0.66
C HIS A 124 9.04 -1.29 -1.59
N TRP A 125 9.10 -2.60 -1.46
CA TRP A 125 9.83 -3.47 -2.39
C TRP A 125 8.86 -4.51 -2.95
N HIS A 126 8.92 -4.71 -4.26
CA HIS A 126 8.16 -5.78 -4.91
C HIS A 126 9.12 -6.92 -5.23
N ILE A 127 8.75 -8.14 -4.86
CA ILE A 127 9.50 -9.33 -5.25
C ILE A 127 8.74 -9.99 -6.40
N SER A 128 9.35 -10.05 -7.58
CA SER A 128 8.77 -10.65 -8.79
C SER A 128 9.42 -11.99 -9.09
N VAL A 129 8.63 -12.99 -9.45
CA VAL A 129 9.10 -14.28 -9.95
C VAL A 129 8.88 -14.33 -11.45
N THR A 130 9.91 -14.65 -12.23
CA THR A 130 9.75 -14.92 -13.66
C THR A 130 9.73 -16.43 -13.85
N LEU A 131 8.55 -16.98 -14.16
CA LEU A 131 8.43 -18.40 -14.49
C LEU A 131 8.92 -18.62 -15.93
N ILE A 132 10.08 -19.24 -16.07
CA ILE A 132 10.59 -19.70 -17.36
C ILE A 132 10.02 -21.10 -17.59
N PHE A 133 9.02 -21.23 -18.47
CA PHE A 133 8.57 -22.52 -18.96
C PHE A 133 9.57 -22.99 -20.02
N ILE A 134 10.26 -24.12 -19.76
CA ILE A 134 11.17 -24.81 -20.68
C ILE A 134 10.39 -25.92 -21.39
#